data_AF-A0A2U1KTV4-F1
#
_entry.id   AF-A0A2U1KTV4-F1
#
_cell.length_a   1.000
_cell.length_b   1.000
_cell.length_c   1.000
_cell.angle_alpha   90.00
_cell.angle_beta   90.00
_cell.angle_gamma   90.00
#
_symmetry.space_group_name_H-M   'P 1'
#
loop_
_entity.id
_entity.type
_entity.pdbx_description
1 polymer ?
#
loop_
_entity_poly.entity_id
_entity_poly.type
_entity_poly.pdbx_seq_one_letter_code
_entity_poly.pdbx_strand_id
1 'polypeptide(L)'
;MGIDLLACCNRRIGNGCFTRFWSDKWVDNGTLKDKFPGVYALELDKSITVAAKKAQGTSIDSLRRQPSGGVESEQWSQIQTLITDIQLTSMEDRWCWTLEGMGHFSVKSARVAIDKKILITTGDPTRWSKFLPKKVNIMVWKMIMDRIPTRVNLDARGVDIPFVLCPICEGCSETVNHIFFECSFVTQVYNRFARWWDIHIPGLSSYVQWLEWFDSVRLPRVHKQLLEAAFMSLWWHVWCFRNSCVFGSMSRSCNAVTMLLCFHCSHSKAIVAIQRFIFRIDLIGAIVATVIQKTQKRYMLVGHKRNHNENKYSIINLRSGRKNKYQNAKGSNVYVKNIDDEVTENELQECFSQCGTITSAKLMVNEKGISNGLGFVCFSTPDEATKAMNTFNGYMFH
;
A
#
# COMPACT_ATOMS: atom_id res chain seq x y z
N MET A 1 -1.10 12.61 23.22
CA MET A 1 0.33 12.98 23.21
C MET A 1 0.73 13.25 21.77
N GLY A 2 0.99 14.51 21.42
CA GLY A 2 1.55 14.89 20.11
C GLY A 2 3.07 14.92 20.18
N ILE A 3 3.73 14.72 19.04
CA ILE A 3 5.18 14.92 18.94
C ILE A 3 5.41 16.42 18.73
N ASP A 4 6.03 17.08 19.71
CA ASP A 4 6.42 18.48 19.59
C ASP A 4 7.64 18.63 18.67
N LEU A 5 7.39 18.96 17.40
CA LEU A 5 8.43 19.27 16.41
C LEU A 5 8.93 20.71 16.54
N LEU A 6 8.16 21.61 17.17
CA LEU A 6 8.60 22.99 17.39
C LEU A 6 9.73 23.05 18.43
N ALA A 7 9.82 22.05 19.30
CA ALA A 7 10.99 21.84 20.14
C ALA A 7 12.30 21.70 19.34
N CYS A 8 12.24 21.27 18.08
CA CYS A 8 13.39 21.14 17.19
C CYS A 8 13.69 22.43 16.38
N CYS A 9 12.91 23.49 16.58
CA CYS A 9 13.07 24.78 15.91
C CYS A 9 13.61 25.82 16.89
N ASN A 10 14.76 26.42 16.55
CA ASN A 10 15.31 27.58 17.27
C ASN A 10 15.30 28.82 16.38
N ARG A 11 15.27 30.00 16.99
CA ARG A 11 15.46 31.28 16.31
C ARG A 11 16.95 31.56 16.20
N ARG A 12 17.42 31.87 14.99
CA ARG A 12 18.76 32.40 14.76
C ARG A 12 18.64 33.91 14.53
N ILE A 13 19.27 34.68 15.40
CA ILE A 13 19.22 36.15 15.34
C ILE A 13 20.00 36.64 14.11
N GLY A 14 19.35 37.52 13.35
CA GLY A 14 19.96 38.38 12.35
C GLY A 14 19.92 39.83 12.86
N ASN A 15 18.89 40.57 12.47
CA ASN A 15 18.65 41.95 12.88
C ASN A 15 17.93 42.07 14.23
N GLY A 16 17.37 40.98 14.76
CA GLY A 16 16.71 40.90 16.06
C GLY A 16 15.31 41.51 16.11
N CYS A 17 14.75 41.93 14.97
CA CYS A 17 13.47 42.65 14.92
C CYS A 17 12.24 41.74 15.06
N PHE A 18 12.37 40.44 14.74
CA PHE A 18 11.26 39.50 14.77
C PHE A 18 11.37 38.50 15.92
N THR A 19 12.55 38.39 16.53
CA THR A 19 12.80 37.48 17.65
C THR A 19 12.44 38.16 18.97
N ARG A 20 11.56 37.55 19.76
CA ARG A 20 11.21 38.04 21.09
C ARG A 20 12.30 37.67 22.09
N PHE A 21 12.79 38.64 22.83
CA PHE A 21 13.90 38.48 23.78
C PHE A 21 13.59 37.39 24.82
N TRP A 22 12.40 37.43 25.42
CA TRP A 22 12.05 36.53 26.53
C TRP A 22 11.47 35.19 26.13
N SER A 23 10.61 35.17 25.10
CA SER A 23 9.73 34.03 24.81
C SER A 23 10.21 33.15 23.67
N ASP A 24 11.04 33.65 22.75
CA ASP A 24 11.58 32.84 21.66
C ASP A 24 12.84 32.09 22.08
N LYS A 25 13.07 30.90 21.49
CA LYS A 25 14.27 30.08 21.72
C LYS A 25 15.41 30.51 20.80
N TRP A 26 16.11 31.59 21.16
CA TRP A 26 17.27 32.07 20.40
C TRP A 26 18.61 31.90 21.15
N VAL A 27 18.55 31.48 22.40
CA VAL A 27 19.72 31.06 23.21
C VAL A 27 19.64 29.55 23.38
N ASP A 28 20.80 28.88 23.45
CA ASP A 28 20.86 27.45 23.71
C ASP A 28 20.13 27.10 25.03
N ASN A 29 19.49 25.94 25.10
CA ASN A 29 18.80 25.42 26.31
C ASN A 29 17.54 26.18 26.77
N GLY A 30 16.68 26.62 25.86
CA GLY A 30 15.30 27.03 26.19
C GLY A 30 15.01 28.51 26.01
N THR A 31 14.01 29.03 26.73
CA THR A 31 13.62 30.45 26.65
C THR A 31 14.18 31.24 27.82
N LEU A 32 14.46 32.53 27.63
CA LEU A 32 15.04 33.37 28.68
C LEU A 32 14.08 33.59 29.86
N LYS A 33 12.76 33.60 29.63
CA LYS A 33 11.77 33.71 30.72
C LYS A 33 11.83 32.54 31.69
N ASP A 34 12.16 31.34 31.21
CA ASP A 34 12.21 30.14 32.04
C ASP A 34 13.55 30.08 32.81
N LYS A 35 14.63 30.59 32.20
CA LYS A 35 15.96 30.67 32.84
C LYS A 35 16.07 31.80 33.87
N PHE A 36 15.43 32.93 33.61
CA PHE A 36 15.55 34.15 34.42
C PHE A 36 14.17 34.65 34.88
N PRO A 37 13.41 33.85 35.65
CA PRO A 37 12.02 34.17 35.99
C PRO A 37 11.89 35.42 36.86
N GLY A 38 12.90 35.73 37.71
CA GLY A 38 12.87 36.90 38.58
C GLY A 38 12.96 38.20 37.80
N VAL A 39 13.96 38.31 36.91
CA VAL A 39 14.10 39.47 36.02
C VAL A 39 12.96 39.53 35.02
N TYR A 40 12.54 38.39 34.46
CA TYR A 40 11.39 38.33 33.57
C TYR A 40 10.14 38.87 34.26
N ALA A 41 9.90 38.61 35.55
CA ALA A 41 8.75 39.14 36.28
C ALA A 41 8.74 40.68 36.33
N LEU A 42 9.92 41.32 36.42
CA LEU A 42 10.08 42.77 36.48
C LEU A 42 9.92 43.48 35.14
N GLU A 43 10.07 42.77 34.02
CA GLU A 43 9.94 43.32 32.67
C GLU A 43 8.54 43.91 32.42
N LEU A 44 8.47 45.16 31.95
CA LEU A 44 7.20 45.80 31.59
C LEU A 44 6.70 45.32 30.23
N ASP A 45 7.60 45.13 29.26
CA ASP A 45 7.28 44.60 27.94
C ASP A 45 7.76 43.15 27.78
N LYS A 46 6.88 42.19 28.07
CA LYS A 46 7.18 40.75 27.92
C LYS A 46 7.41 40.33 26.46
N SER A 47 7.01 41.16 25.51
CA SER A 47 7.10 40.92 24.07
C SER A 47 8.27 41.63 23.39
N ILE A 48 9.11 42.34 24.16
CA ILE A 48 10.25 43.10 23.66
C ILE A 48 11.13 42.26 22.74
N THR A 49 11.52 42.85 21.61
CA THR A 49 12.36 42.18 20.61
C THR A 49 13.83 42.23 21.02
N VAL A 50 14.64 41.32 20.48
CA VAL A 50 16.08 41.30 20.75
C VAL A 50 16.74 42.62 20.32
N ALA A 51 16.34 43.17 19.17
CA ALA A 51 16.84 44.46 18.69
C ALA A 51 16.53 45.61 19.65
N ALA A 52 15.27 45.71 20.09
CA ALA A 52 14.84 46.76 21.02
C ALA A 52 15.54 46.63 22.38
N LYS A 53 15.68 45.40 22.89
CA LYS A 53 16.39 45.15 24.15
C LYS A 53 17.88 45.48 24.03
N LYS A 54 18.53 45.14 22.91
CA LYS A 54 19.92 45.49 22.64
C LYS A 54 20.12 47.00 22.55
N ALA A 55 19.19 47.73 21.94
CA ALA A 55 19.25 49.19 21.81
C ALA A 55 19.16 49.91 23.17
N GLN A 56 18.47 49.32 24.15
CA GLN A 56 18.44 49.80 25.54
C GLN A 56 19.75 49.54 26.29
N GLY A 57 20.62 48.66 25.78
CA GLY A 57 21.88 48.29 26.42
C GLY A 57 21.67 47.68 27.81
N THR A 58 22.41 48.15 28.79
CA THR A 58 22.31 47.72 30.20
C THR A 58 21.32 48.54 31.02
N SER A 59 20.52 49.39 30.36
CA SER A 59 19.51 50.21 31.03
C SER A 59 18.40 49.37 31.66
N ILE A 60 17.82 49.90 32.74
CA ILE A 60 16.68 49.32 33.45
C ILE A 60 15.34 49.91 32.99
N ASP A 61 15.31 50.73 31.94
CA ASP A 61 14.11 51.48 31.50
C ASP A 61 12.89 50.59 31.21
N SER A 62 13.14 49.36 30.77
CA SER A 62 12.10 48.37 30.48
C SER A 62 11.67 47.57 31.73
N LEU A 63 12.37 47.69 32.86
CA LEU A 63 12.02 47.04 34.11
C LEU A 63 11.20 47.96 35.01
N ARG A 64 10.23 47.39 35.74
CA ARG A 64 9.41 48.11 36.74
C ARG A 64 10.25 48.72 37.86
N ARG A 65 11.34 48.05 38.24
CA ARG A 65 12.32 48.48 39.24
C ARG A 65 13.66 47.82 38.98
N GLN A 66 14.71 48.34 39.61
CA GLN A 66 16.00 47.68 39.62
C GLN A 66 15.89 46.27 40.27
N PRO A 67 16.46 45.23 39.64
CA PRO A 67 16.57 43.90 40.24
C PRO A 67 17.34 43.99 41.56
N SER A 68 16.72 43.54 42.66
CA SER A 68 17.27 43.72 44.00
C SER A 68 17.21 42.41 44.79
N GLY A 69 18.27 42.11 45.53
CA GLY A 69 18.46 40.83 46.22
C GLY A 69 19.29 39.82 45.43
N GLY A 70 19.87 38.83 46.12
CA GLY A 70 20.94 37.98 45.57
C GLY A 70 20.62 37.32 44.23
N VAL A 71 19.50 36.58 44.14
CA VAL A 71 19.13 35.83 42.93
C VAL A 71 18.74 36.75 41.77
N GLU A 72 17.95 37.81 42.02
CA GLU A 72 17.57 38.77 40.97
C GLU A 72 18.79 39.53 40.41
N SER A 73 19.70 39.95 41.29
CA SER A 73 20.92 40.67 40.90
C SER A 73 21.88 39.78 40.11
N GLU A 74 22.02 38.50 40.48
CA GLU A 74 22.83 37.54 39.72
C GLU A 74 22.24 37.27 38.32
N GLN A 75 20.92 37.03 38.24
CA GLN A 75 20.23 36.86 36.96
C GLN A 75 20.39 38.11 36.05
N TRP A 76 20.31 39.30 36.65
CA TRP A 76 20.49 40.55 35.91
C TRP A 76 21.91 40.71 35.37
N SER A 77 22.94 40.38 36.17
CA SER A 77 24.33 40.40 35.70
C SER A 77 24.53 39.49 34.49
N GLN A 78 23.96 38.28 34.52
CA GLN A 78 24.06 37.34 33.39
C GLN A 78 23.34 37.87 32.14
N ILE A 79 22.18 38.51 32.30
CA ILE A 79 21.46 39.15 31.20
C ILE A 79 22.25 40.33 30.63
N GLN A 80 22.90 41.14 31.47
CA GLN A 80 23.72 42.26 30.99
C GLN A 80 24.92 41.79 30.16
N THR A 81 25.59 40.71 30.58
CA THR A 81 26.64 40.07 29.77
C THR A 81 26.07 39.57 28.45
N LEU A 82 24.94 38.85 28.50
CA LEU A 82 24.27 38.33 27.31
C LEU A 82 23.85 39.45 26.34
N ILE A 83 23.30 40.56 26.84
CA ILE A 83 22.95 41.72 26.02
C ILE A 83 24.20 42.31 25.38
N THR A 84 25.31 42.43 26.12
CA THR A 84 26.59 42.95 25.59
C THR A 84 27.13 42.09 24.46
N ASP A 85 27.04 40.77 24.58
CA ASP A 85 27.60 39.81 23.62
C ASP A 85 26.80 39.65 22.32
N ILE A 86 25.51 40.03 22.30
CA ILE A 86 24.68 39.95 21.09
C ILE A 86 25.29 40.79 19.96
N GLN A 87 25.57 40.14 18.83
CA GLN A 87 25.99 40.77 17.58
C GLN A 87 24.83 40.73 16.58
N LEU A 88 24.27 41.89 16.27
CA LEU A 88 23.21 42.01 15.27
C LEU A 88 23.82 42.21 13.87
N THR A 89 23.20 41.61 12.86
CA THR A 89 23.59 41.74 11.46
C THR A 89 22.46 42.41 10.65
N SER A 90 22.74 42.79 9.41
CA SER A 90 21.73 43.34 8.50
C SER A 90 20.74 42.30 7.96
N MET A 91 20.98 41.01 8.21
CA MET A 91 20.14 39.91 7.74
C MET A 91 18.87 39.78 8.59
N GLU A 92 17.76 39.33 8.02
CA GLU A 92 16.57 39.02 8.83
C GLU A 92 16.76 37.81 9.73
N ASP A 93 16.02 37.78 10.85
CA ASP A 93 15.92 36.65 11.76
C ASP A 93 15.36 35.40 11.06
N ARG A 94 15.92 34.23 11.35
CA ARG A 94 15.55 32.97 10.67
C ARG A 94 15.24 31.86 11.65
N TRP A 95 14.40 30.93 11.22
CA TRP A 95 14.22 29.65 11.90
C TRP A 95 15.37 28.70 11.54
N CYS A 96 15.91 28.04 12.55
CA CYS A 96 16.94 27.02 12.44
C CYS A 96 16.38 25.68 12.87
N TRP A 97 16.49 24.69 11.99
CA TRP A 97 16.10 23.31 12.23
C TRP A 97 17.26 22.51 12.82
N THR A 98 17.08 22.00 14.03
CA THR A 98 18.18 21.40 14.82
C THR A 98 18.44 19.93 14.51
N LEU A 99 17.59 19.25 13.73
CA LEU A 99 17.74 17.81 13.44
C LEU A 99 18.76 17.51 12.34
N GLU A 100 19.20 18.51 11.58
CA GLU A 100 20.18 18.36 10.50
C GLU A 100 21.28 19.44 10.64
N GLY A 101 22.52 19.12 10.25
CA GLY A 101 23.66 20.01 10.44
C GLY A 101 23.61 21.33 9.66
N MET A 102 22.76 21.43 8.63
CA MET A 102 22.64 22.63 7.79
C MET A 102 21.64 23.67 8.32
N GLY A 103 20.89 23.35 9.39
CA GLY A 103 19.94 24.29 9.99
C GLY A 103 18.66 24.56 9.18
N HIS A 104 18.45 23.88 8.05
CA HIS A 104 17.26 24.03 7.22
C HIS A 104 16.20 22.96 7.54
N PHE A 105 14.93 23.36 7.51
CA PHE A 105 13.83 22.42 7.68
C PHE A 105 13.79 21.42 6.52
N SER A 106 13.57 20.15 6.86
CA SER A 106 13.45 19.07 5.89
C SER A 106 12.35 18.11 6.34
N VAL A 107 11.41 17.84 5.43
CA VAL A 107 10.33 16.88 5.66
C VAL A 107 10.90 15.49 5.97
N LYS A 108 12.06 15.16 5.39
CA LYS A 108 12.75 13.88 5.62
C LYS A 108 13.19 13.74 7.08
N SER A 109 13.88 14.72 7.65
CA SER A 109 14.31 14.64 9.05
C SER A 109 13.15 14.72 10.04
N ALA A 110 12.15 15.56 9.75
CA ALA A 110 10.92 15.60 10.54
C ALA A 110 10.25 14.21 10.55
N ARG A 111 10.12 13.57 9.38
CA ARG A 111 9.54 12.23 9.27
C ARG A 111 10.35 11.18 10.04
N VAL A 112 11.68 11.20 9.93
CA VAL A 112 12.54 10.26 10.66
C VAL A 112 12.40 10.42 12.17
N ALA A 113 12.32 11.66 12.68
CA ALA A 113 12.12 11.90 14.12
C ALA A 113 10.74 11.45 14.61
N ILE A 114 9.70 11.61 13.78
CA ILE A 114 8.36 11.07 14.05
C ILE A 114 8.41 9.54 14.09
N ASP A 115 8.96 8.92 13.05
CA ASP A 115 9.00 7.47 12.90
C ASP A 115 9.75 6.82 14.05
N LYS A 116 10.87 7.39 14.53
CA LYS A 116 11.59 6.91 15.72
C LYS A 116 10.75 6.88 17.00
N LYS A 117 9.77 7.79 17.13
CA LYS A 117 8.91 7.88 18.32
C LYS A 117 7.63 7.05 18.19
N ILE A 118 7.12 6.86 16.97
CA ILE A 118 5.83 6.19 16.71
C ILE A 118 6.03 4.72 16.36
N LEU A 119 7.01 4.41 15.52
CA LEU A 119 7.18 3.07 14.98
C LEU A 119 8.04 2.24 15.93
N ILE A 120 7.45 1.18 16.48
CA ILE A 120 8.21 0.07 17.07
C ILE A 120 9.04 -0.51 15.93
N THR A 121 10.34 -0.22 15.94
CA THR A 121 11.27 -0.77 14.95
C THR A 121 11.56 -2.21 15.39
N THR A 122 10.77 -3.17 14.92
CA THR A 122 11.09 -4.59 15.05
C THR A 122 12.29 -4.90 14.16
N GLY A 123 13.22 -5.73 14.67
CA GLY A 123 14.62 -5.79 14.23
C GLY A 123 14.88 -6.17 12.76
N ASP A 124 13.93 -6.79 12.06
CA ASP A 124 14.16 -7.27 10.70
C ASP A 124 13.42 -6.43 9.64
N PRO A 125 14.12 -5.97 8.58
CA PRO A 125 13.48 -5.27 7.49
C PRO A 125 12.50 -6.20 6.75
N THR A 126 11.32 -5.66 6.41
CA THR A 126 10.32 -6.39 5.63
C THR A 126 10.91 -6.86 4.29
N ARG A 127 10.90 -8.18 4.05
CA ARG A 127 11.36 -8.78 2.79
C ARG A 127 10.36 -8.50 1.67
N TRP A 128 10.68 -7.53 0.82
CA TRP A 128 9.82 -7.07 -0.27
C TRP A 128 10.45 -7.37 -1.64
N SER A 129 9.74 -8.08 -2.50
CA SER A 129 10.20 -8.34 -3.86
C SER A 129 9.68 -7.29 -4.83
N LYS A 130 10.60 -6.61 -5.53
CA LYS A 130 10.27 -5.66 -6.61
C LYS A 130 9.67 -6.32 -7.84
N PHE A 131 9.86 -7.63 -7.99
CA PHE A 131 9.36 -8.41 -9.14
C PHE A 131 7.88 -8.78 -9.00
N LEU A 132 7.29 -8.57 -7.82
CA LEU A 132 5.94 -9.02 -7.51
C LEU A 132 4.97 -7.85 -7.32
N PRO A 133 3.70 -8.03 -7.70
CA PRO A 133 2.65 -7.07 -7.37
C PRO A 133 2.58 -6.81 -5.85
N LYS A 134 2.27 -5.57 -5.45
CA LYS A 134 2.14 -5.17 -4.03
C LYS A 134 1.21 -6.11 -3.24
N LYS A 135 0.12 -6.60 -3.85
CA LYS A 135 -0.82 -7.53 -3.20
C LYS A 135 -0.17 -8.84 -2.74
N VAL A 136 0.78 -9.36 -3.51
CA VAL A 136 1.51 -10.60 -3.18
C VAL A 136 2.42 -10.35 -2.00
N ASN A 137 3.23 -9.28 -2.06
CA ASN A 137 4.11 -8.88 -0.97
C ASN A 137 3.34 -8.62 0.34
N ILE A 138 2.19 -7.91 0.28
CA ILE A 138 1.35 -7.68 1.47
C ILE A 138 0.83 -8.99 2.05
N MET A 139 0.42 -9.93 1.20
CA MET A 139 -0.07 -11.23 1.67
C MET A 139 1.04 -12.02 2.36
N VAL A 140 2.22 -12.12 1.74
CA VAL A 140 3.36 -12.81 2.34
C VAL A 140 3.80 -12.14 3.64
N TRP A 141 3.83 -10.82 3.70
CA TRP A 141 4.10 -10.11 4.96
C TRP A 141 3.08 -10.46 6.04
N LYS A 142 1.78 -10.52 5.72
CA LYS A 142 0.76 -10.96 6.67
C LYS A 142 0.94 -12.42 7.07
N MET A 143 1.38 -13.29 6.15
CA MET A 143 1.65 -14.70 6.41
C MET A 143 2.79 -14.83 7.44
N ILE A 144 3.88 -14.11 7.25
CA ILE A 144 5.05 -14.09 8.17
C ILE A 144 4.64 -13.61 9.56
N MET A 145 3.73 -12.63 9.63
CA MET A 145 3.23 -12.10 10.91
C MET A 145 2.12 -12.95 11.54
N ASP A 146 1.76 -14.09 10.94
CA ASP A 146 0.61 -14.93 11.32
C ASP A 146 -0.72 -14.14 11.43
N ARG A 147 -0.96 -13.25 10.46
CA ARG A 147 -2.14 -12.36 10.43
C ARG A 147 -3.07 -12.58 9.25
N ILE A 148 -2.84 -13.62 8.45
CA ILE A 148 -3.79 -14.02 7.42
C ILE A 148 -4.99 -14.76 8.05
N PRO A 149 -6.19 -14.71 7.44
CA PRO A 149 -7.40 -15.30 8.00
C PRO A 149 -7.47 -16.82 7.75
N THR A 150 -6.54 -17.56 8.34
CA THR A 150 -6.65 -19.02 8.47
C THR A 150 -7.82 -19.35 9.39
N ARG A 151 -8.40 -20.56 9.31
CA ARG A 151 -9.50 -20.95 10.20
C ARG A 151 -9.09 -20.89 11.68
N VAL A 152 -7.88 -21.32 12.04
CA VAL A 152 -7.35 -21.19 13.41
C VAL A 152 -7.27 -19.72 13.86
N ASN A 153 -6.83 -18.81 12.98
CA ASN A 153 -6.76 -17.38 13.31
C ASN A 153 -8.13 -16.70 13.37
N LEU A 154 -9.13 -17.23 12.66
CA LEU A 154 -10.51 -16.74 12.71
C LEU A 154 -11.19 -17.21 14.00
N ASP A 155 -11.03 -18.48 14.35
CA ASP A 155 -11.53 -19.07 15.60
C ASP A 155 -10.95 -18.36 16.83
N ALA A 156 -9.62 -18.13 16.84
CA ALA A 156 -8.95 -17.37 17.90
C ALA A 156 -9.45 -15.93 18.06
N ARG A 157 -10.13 -15.38 17.04
CA ARG A 157 -10.76 -14.04 17.06
C ARG A 157 -12.26 -14.10 17.37
N GLY A 158 -12.79 -15.26 17.72
CA GLY A 158 -14.20 -15.47 18.04
C GLY A 158 -15.13 -15.47 16.82
N VAL A 159 -14.60 -15.75 15.62
CA VAL A 159 -15.43 -15.92 14.42
C VAL A 159 -15.97 -17.35 14.41
N ASP A 160 -17.29 -17.50 14.41
CA ASP A 160 -17.96 -18.79 14.35
C ASP A 160 -17.65 -19.51 13.01
N ILE A 161 -16.95 -20.63 13.11
CA ILE A 161 -16.61 -21.49 11.97
C ILE A 161 -16.91 -22.95 12.33
N PRO A 162 -17.50 -23.76 11.42
CA PRO A 162 -17.91 -25.13 11.75
C PRO A 162 -16.77 -26.04 12.17
N PHE A 163 -15.59 -25.90 11.53
CA PHE A 163 -14.40 -26.69 11.82
C PHE A 163 -13.13 -25.89 11.53
N VAL A 164 -12.07 -26.14 12.29
CA VAL A 164 -10.73 -25.55 12.08
C VAL A 164 -9.87 -26.32 11.08
N LEU A 165 -10.41 -27.34 10.42
CA LEU A 165 -9.65 -28.21 9.51
C LEU A 165 -9.25 -27.49 8.22
N CYS A 166 -8.10 -27.89 7.67
CA CYS A 166 -7.55 -27.37 6.43
C CYS A 166 -8.47 -27.66 5.25
N PRO A 167 -8.92 -26.64 4.48
CA PRO A 167 -9.79 -26.85 3.33
C PRO A 167 -9.15 -27.69 2.20
N ILE A 168 -7.82 -27.75 2.16
CA ILE A 168 -7.05 -28.44 1.12
C ILE A 168 -6.95 -29.95 1.43
N CYS A 169 -6.45 -30.31 2.61
CA CYS A 169 -6.16 -31.71 2.95
C CYS A 169 -7.22 -32.36 3.84
N GLU A 170 -8.06 -31.57 4.50
CA GLU A 170 -9.10 -31.98 5.47
C GLU A 170 -8.63 -32.79 6.69
N GLY A 171 -7.35 -33.15 6.79
CA GLY A 171 -6.83 -34.00 7.86
C GLY A 171 -6.19 -33.27 9.04
N CYS A 172 -5.82 -31.99 8.88
CA CYS A 172 -5.09 -31.23 9.90
C CYS A 172 -5.74 -29.86 10.16
N SER A 173 -5.45 -29.24 11.30
CA SER A 173 -5.84 -27.86 11.60
C SER A 173 -5.24 -26.86 10.61
N GLU A 174 -6.03 -25.88 10.18
CA GLU A 174 -5.62 -24.86 9.23
C GLU A 174 -4.81 -23.74 9.91
N THR A 175 -3.52 -23.98 10.16
CA THR A 175 -2.55 -22.96 10.58
C THR A 175 -1.78 -22.40 9.39
N VAL A 176 -1.07 -21.28 9.55
CA VAL A 176 -0.16 -20.76 8.51
C VAL A 176 0.90 -21.81 8.16
N ASN A 177 1.55 -22.40 9.17
CA ASN A 177 2.57 -23.43 8.97
C ASN A 177 2.02 -24.63 8.20
N HIS A 178 0.81 -25.08 8.55
CA HIS A 178 0.17 -26.16 7.84
C HIS A 178 -0.10 -25.81 6.38
N ILE A 179 -0.77 -24.68 6.10
CA ILE A 179 -1.13 -24.32 4.71
C ILE A 179 0.10 -24.19 3.82
N PHE A 180 1.18 -23.56 4.28
CA PHE A 180 2.30 -23.21 3.40
C PHE A 180 3.49 -24.16 3.47
N PHE A 181 3.57 -25.05 4.47
CA PHE A 181 4.77 -25.88 4.67
C PHE A 181 4.44 -27.36 4.87
N GLU A 182 3.48 -27.69 5.74
CA GLU A 182 3.28 -29.08 6.18
C GLU A 182 2.15 -29.82 5.43
N CYS A 183 1.25 -29.09 4.74
CA CYS A 183 0.13 -29.68 4.02
C CYS A 183 0.63 -30.65 2.94
N SER A 184 0.14 -31.89 2.95
CA SER A 184 0.55 -32.96 2.02
C SER A 184 0.43 -32.57 0.54
N PHE A 185 -0.59 -31.78 0.20
CA PHE A 185 -0.73 -31.20 -1.14
C PHE A 185 0.39 -30.21 -1.44
N VAL A 186 0.73 -29.33 -0.50
CA VAL A 186 1.79 -28.33 -0.68
C VAL A 186 3.17 -28.95 -0.69
N THR A 187 3.42 -30.01 0.07
CA THR A 187 4.64 -30.81 -0.06
C THR A 187 4.81 -31.36 -1.47
N GLN A 188 3.74 -31.86 -2.10
CA GLN A 188 3.79 -32.30 -3.51
C GLN A 188 4.06 -31.14 -4.48
N VAL A 189 3.52 -29.96 -4.20
CA VAL A 189 3.78 -28.74 -4.96
C VAL A 189 5.26 -28.34 -4.85
N TYR A 190 5.84 -28.37 -3.64
CA TYR A 190 7.27 -28.10 -3.45
C TYR A 190 8.16 -29.11 -4.13
N ASN A 191 7.84 -30.40 -4.10
CA ASN A 191 8.63 -31.42 -4.82
C ASN A 191 8.69 -31.17 -6.33
N ARG A 192 7.61 -30.66 -6.93
CA ARG A 192 7.59 -30.27 -8.35
C ARG A 192 8.34 -28.96 -8.59
N PHE A 193 8.15 -27.98 -7.71
CA PHE A 193 8.88 -26.71 -7.76
C PHE A 193 10.39 -26.91 -7.63
N ALA A 194 10.83 -27.78 -6.73
CA ALA A 194 12.22 -28.20 -6.52
C ALA A 194 12.84 -28.74 -7.83
N ARG A 195 12.12 -29.64 -8.51
CA ARG A 195 12.56 -30.22 -9.80
C ARG A 195 12.69 -29.18 -10.91
N TRP A 196 11.84 -28.15 -10.91
CA TRP A 196 11.90 -27.09 -11.93
C TRP A 196 13.06 -26.13 -11.75
N TRP A 197 13.45 -25.91 -10.50
CA TRP A 197 14.58 -25.05 -10.15
C TRP A 197 15.90 -25.82 -10.03
N ASP A 198 15.85 -27.15 -10.16
CA ASP A 198 16.98 -28.05 -9.90
C ASP A 198 17.63 -27.81 -8.53
N ILE A 199 16.78 -27.68 -7.49
CA ILE A 199 17.21 -27.44 -6.11
C ILE A 199 16.63 -28.48 -5.17
N HIS A 200 17.38 -28.83 -4.13
CA HIS A 200 16.87 -29.65 -3.03
C HIS A 200 16.21 -28.76 -1.97
N ILE A 201 14.90 -28.95 -1.76
CA ILE A 201 14.14 -28.30 -0.69
C ILE A 201 13.96 -29.33 0.44
N PRO A 202 14.44 -29.05 1.67
CA PRO A 202 14.25 -29.95 2.81
C PRO A 202 12.78 -29.99 3.25
N GLY A 203 12.44 -30.89 4.18
CA GLY A 203 11.13 -30.90 4.83
C GLY A 203 10.95 -29.69 5.73
N LEU A 204 10.41 -28.61 5.17
CA LEU A 204 10.16 -27.35 5.88
C LEU A 204 8.83 -27.43 6.64
N SER A 205 8.80 -26.92 7.88
CA SER A 205 7.57 -26.80 8.68
C SER A 205 7.18 -25.37 9.03
N SER A 206 8.05 -24.38 8.76
CA SER A 206 7.75 -22.97 9.06
C SER A 206 8.50 -22.01 8.14
N TYR A 207 8.08 -20.74 8.17
CA TYR A 207 8.77 -19.65 7.48
C TYR A 207 10.21 -19.47 7.98
N VAL A 208 10.45 -19.66 9.28
CA VAL A 208 11.80 -19.52 9.88
C VAL A 208 12.74 -20.57 9.31
N GLN A 209 12.33 -21.84 9.26
CA GLN A 209 13.13 -22.89 8.63
C GLN A 209 13.35 -22.65 7.14
N TRP A 210 12.32 -22.16 6.43
CA TRP A 210 12.47 -21.77 5.03
C TRP A 210 13.52 -20.67 4.87
N LEU A 211 13.54 -19.69 5.77
CA LEU A 211 14.48 -18.57 5.76
C LEU A 211 15.92 -19.05 5.96
N GLU A 212 16.16 -19.88 6.98
CA GLU A 212 17.46 -20.47 7.27
C GLU A 212 18.00 -21.28 6.07
N TRP A 213 17.14 -22.14 5.50
CA TRP A 213 17.48 -22.89 4.31
C TRP A 213 17.76 -21.96 3.13
N PHE A 214 16.87 -21.01 2.84
CA PHE A 214 16.99 -20.10 1.71
C PHE A 214 18.27 -19.24 1.80
N ASP A 215 18.62 -18.78 3.00
CA ASP A 215 19.85 -18.01 3.23
C ASP A 215 21.10 -18.88 3.03
N SER A 216 21.05 -20.19 3.34
CA SER A 216 22.13 -21.16 3.05
C SER A 216 22.32 -21.48 1.56
N VAL A 217 21.30 -21.29 0.71
CA VAL A 217 21.37 -21.57 -0.73
C VAL A 217 22.38 -20.64 -1.41
N ARG A 218 23.37 -21.25 -2.07
CA ARG A 218 24.42 -20.56 -2.83
C ARG A 218 23.97 -20.31 -4.27
N LEU A 219 23.46 -19.12 -4.53
CA LEU A 219 23.08 -18.66 -5.86
C LEU A 219 23.57 -17.22 -6.10
N PRO A 220 23.85 -16.83 -7.36
CA PRO A 220 24.12 -15.43 -7.68
C PRO A 220 22.98 -14.52 -7.23
N ARG A 221 23.27 -13.29 -6.79
CA ARG A 221 22.31 -12.37 -6.17
C ARG A 221 20.99 -12.23 -6.95
N VAL A 222 21.05 -12.09 -8.27
CA VAL A 222 19.85 -11.96 -9.11
C VAL A 222 19.03 -13.25 -9.11
N HIS A 223 19.67 -14.41 -9.24
CA HIS A 223 19.00 -15.72 -9.21
C HIS A 223 18.37 -15.98 -7.83
N LYS A 224 19.06 -15.62 -6.75
CA LYS A 224 18.51 -15.72 -5.40
C LYS A 224 17.27 -14.84 -5.23
N GLN A 225 17.31 -13.60 -5.71
CA GLN A 225 16.12 -12.71 -5.69
C GLN A 225 14.96 -13.23 -6.54
N LEU A 226 15.23 -13.88 -7.68
CA LEU A 226 14.21 -14.49 -8.52
C LEU A 226 13.60 -15.73 -7.86
N LEU A 227 14.42 -16.57 -7.22
CA LEU A 227 13.97 -17.74 -6.47
C LEU A 227 13.08 -17.32 -5.29
N GLU A 228 13.46 -16.28 -4.56
CA GLU A 228 12.63 -15.69 -3.50
C GLU A 228 11.27 -15.23 -4.04
N ALA A 229 11.27 -14.49 -5.16
CA ALA A 229 10.05 -14.04 -5.80
C ALA A 229 9.16 -15.21 -6.25
N ALA A 230 9.77 -16.30 -6.70
CA ALA A 230 9.06 -17.51 -7.09
C ALA A 230 8.39 -18.21 -5.90
N PHE A 231 9.07 -18.32 -4.74
CA PHE A 231 8.44 -18.82 -3.51
C PHE A 231 7.28 -17.93 -3.04
N MET A 232 7.49 -16.61 -3.00
CA MET A 232 6.45 -15.66 -2.59
C MET A 232 5.22 -15.73 -3.50
N SER A 233 5.43 -15.91 -4.81
CA SER A 233 4.35 -16.12 -5.76
C SER A 233 3.70 -17.51 -5.60
N LEU A 234 4.47 -18.55 -5.25
CA LEU A 234 3.93 -19.87 -4.97
C LEU A 234 2.98 -19.83 -3.78
N TRP A 235 3.38 -19.19 -2.67
CA TRP A 235 2.52 -18.95 -1.51
C TRP A 235 1.25 -18.18 -1.89
N TRP A 236 1.36 -17.18 -2.78
CA TRP A 236 0.17 -16.49 -3.31
C TRP A 236 -0.82 -17.43 -3.98
N HIS A 237 -0.35 -18.34 -4.82
CA HIS A 237 -1.26 -19.27 -5.48
C HIS A 237 -1.84 -20.29 -4.50
N VAL A 238 -1.03 -20.83 -3.58
CA VAL A 238 -1.53 -21.72 -2.51
C VAL A 238 -2.66 -21.06 -1.74
N TRP A 239 -2.49 -19.78 -1.37
CA TRP A 239 -3.54 -19.01 -0.68
C TRP A 239 -4.78 -18.79 -1.56
N CYS A 240 -4.62 -18.44 -2.83
CA CYS A 240 -5.73 -18.30 -3.77
C CYS A 240 -6.51 -19.62 -3.92
N PHE A 241 -5.81 -20.74 -4.04
CA PHE A 241 -6.41 -22.06 -4.16
C PHE A 241 -7.21 -22.45 -2.93
N ARG A 242 -6.61 -22.26 -1.74
CA ARG A 242 -7.33 -22.40 -0.47
C ARG A 242 -8.61 -21.59 -0.47
N ASN A 243 -8.56 -20.32 -0.90
CA ASN A 243 -9.75 -19.47 -0.94
C ASN A 243 -10.79 -19.97 -1.95
N SER A 244 -10.37 -20.53 -3.08
CA SER A 244 -11.28 -21.19 -4.01
C SER A 244 -11.95 -22.43 -3.40
N CYS A 245 -11.24 -23.20 -2.56
CA CYS A 245 -11.84 -24.32 -1.81
C CYS A 245 -12.85 -23.87 -0.75
N VAL A 246 -12.68 -22.67 -0.18
CA VAL A 246 -13.57 -22.13 0.87
C VAL A 246 -14.78 -21.40 0.28
N PHE A 247 -14.59 -20.60 -0.77
CA PHE A 247 -15.60 -19.68 -1.29
C PHE A 247 -16.11 -20.02 -2.69
N GLY A 248 -15.45 -20.93 -3.41
CA GLY A 248 -15.81 -21.30 -4.77
C GLY A 248 -16.65 -22.57 -4.86
N SER A 249 -17.33 -22.76 -6.00
CA SER A 249 -17.95 -24.03 -6.40
C SER A 249 -16.96 -25.03 -7.02
N MET A 250 -15.66 -24.76 -6.89
CA MET A 250 -14.63 -25.46 -7.66
C MET A 250 -14.38 -26.85 -7.09
N SER A 251 -14.56 -27.87 -7.93
CA SER A 251 -14.19 -29.25 -7.65
C SER A 251 -12.74 -29.36 -7.18
N ARG A 252 -12.51 -30.17 -6.15
CA ARG A 252 -11.19 -30.48 -5.56
C ARG A 252 -10.21 -31.16 -6.52
N SER A 253 -10.61 -31.47 -7.74
CA SER A 253 -9.81 -32.18 -8.76
C SER A 253 -8.66 -31.37 -9.36
N CYS A 254 -8.28 -30.23 -8.76
CA CYS A 254 -7.15 -29.43 -9.22
C CYS A 254 -5.84 -30.05 -8.71
N ASN A 255 -5.18 -30.84 -9.56
CA ASN A 255 -3.90 -31.45 -9.24
C ASN A 255 -2.80 -30.37 -9.09
N ALA A 256 -1.74 -30.70 -8.36
CA ALA A 256 -0.57 -29.82 -8.16
C ALA A 256 0.00 -29.26 -9.49
N VAL A 257 -0.16 -29.99 -10.60
CA VAL A 257 0.17 -29.53 -11.97
C VAL A 257 -0.63 -28.30 -12.36
N THR A 258 -1.96 -28.35 -12.24
CA THR A 258 -2.86 -27.26 -12.65
C THR A 258 -2.59 -25.99 -11.86
N MET A 259 -2.33 -26.14 -10.57
CA MET A 259 -1.92 -25.04 -9.69
C MET A 259 -0.64 -24.36 -10.13
N LEU A 260 0.37 -25.16 -10.47
CA LEU A 260 1.63 -24.63 -10.94
C LEU A 260 1.55 -24.09 -12.38
N LEU A 261 0.67 -24.63 -13.23
CA LEU A 261 0.37 -24.06 -14.55
C LEU A 261 -0.31 -22.69 -14.43
N CYS A 262 -1.23 -22.50 -13.49
CA CYS A 262 -1.79 -21.17 -13.18
C CYS A 262 -0.72 -20.20 -12.67
N PHE A 263 0.24 -20.67 -11.87
CA PHE A 263 1.42 -19.92 -11.45
C PHE A 263 2.26 -19.45 -12.66
N HIS A 264 2.56 -20.37 -13.59
CA HIS A 264 3.29 -20.08 -14.82
C HIS A 264 2.53 -19.10 -15.75
N CYS A 265 1.24 -19.31 -15.95
CA CYS A 265 0.41 -18.47 -16.81
C CYS A 265 0.25 -17.05 -16.26
N SER A 266 0.07 -16.89 -14.94
CA SER A 266 -0.09 -15.59 -14.29
C SER A 266 1.19 -14.75 -14.26
N HIS A 267 2.33 -15.39 -14.47
CA HIS A 267 3.65 -14.75 -14.46
C HIS A 267 4.33 -14.83 -15.83
N SER A 268 3.60 -15.16 -16.91
CA SER A 268 4.21 -15.48 -18.20
C SER A 268 5.12 -14.38 -18.76
N LYS A 269 4.88 -13.09 -18.50
CA LYS A 269 5.82 -12.04 -18.95
C LYS A 269 7.16 -12.04 -18.19
N ALA A 270 7.17 -12.38 -16.90
CA ALA A 270 8.38 -12.46 -16.08
C ALA A 270 9.05 -13.84 -16.19
N ILE A 271 8.25 -14.91 -16.28
CA ILE A 271 8.72 -16.30 -16.37
C ILE A 271 9.15 -16.67 -17.79
N VAL A 272 8.56 -16.12 -18.86
CA VAL A 272 9.07 -16.32 -20.23
C VAL A 272 10.43 -15.64 -20.41
N ALA A 273 10.69 -14.53 -19.71
CA ALA A 273 12.04 -13.95 -19.63
C ALA A 273 13.01 -14.86 -18.84
N ILE A 274 12.54 -15.56 -17.81
CA ILE A 274 13.29 -16.56 -17.03
C ILE A 274 13.58 -17.84 -17.87
N GLN A 275 12.61 -18.33 -18.64
CA GLN A 275 12.76 -19.53 -19.47
C GLN A 275 13.67 -19.32 -20.68
N ARG A 276 13.65 -18.12 -21.30
CA ARG A 276 14.56 -17.77 -22.40
C ARG A 276 16.02 -17.62 -21.98
N PHE A 277 16.28 -17.42 -20.69
CA PHE A 277 17.65 -17.25 -20.17
C PHE A 277 18.19 -18.53 -19.51
N ILE A 278 17.32 -19.44 -19.04
CA ILE A 278 17.72 -20.69 -18.36
C ILE A 278 17.80 -21.89 -19.32
N PHE A 279 17.07 -21.93 -20.44
CA PHE A 279 17.07 -23.09 -21.34
C PHE A 279 17.51 -22.75 -22.77
N ARG A 280 18.79 -23.02 -23.07
CA ARG A 280 19.17 -23.53 -24.39
C ARG A 280 18.86 -25.04 -24.39
N ILE A 281 18.17 -25.51 -25.45
CA ILE A 281 17.85 -26.91 -25.85
C ILE A 281 16.44 -27.46 -25.48
N ASP A 282 15.58 -27.36 -26.50
CA ASP A 282 14.71 -28.35 -27.18
C ASP A 282 13.27 -28.78 -26.78
N LEU A 283 12.46 -28.74 -27.84
CA LEU A 283 11.25 -29.45 -28.26
C LEU A 283 9.95 -29.37 -27.44
N ILE A 284 9.99 -29.15 -26.12
CA ILE A 284 8.74 -29.03 -25.33
C ILE A 284 8.08 -27.66 -25.53
N GLY A 285 8.88 -26.63 -25.84
CA GLY A 285 8.39 -25.26 -26.07
C GLY A 285 7.45 -25.11 -27.28
N ALA A 286 7.61 -25.94 -28.31
CA ALA A 286 6.77 -25.88 -29.52
C ALA A 286 5.37 -26.50 -29.31
N ILE A 287 5.28 -27.59 -28.52
CA ILE A 287 4.01 -28.23 -28.15
C ILE A 287 3.25 -27.36 -27.14
N VAL A 288 3.96 -26.74 -26.19
CA VAL A 288 3.36 -25.82 -25.22
C VAL A 288 2.88 -24.52 -25.89
N ALA A 289 3.59 -23.97 -26.88
CA ALA A 289 3.12 -22.81 -27.64
C ALA A 289 1.82 -23.08 -28.44
N THR A 290 1.69 -24.26 -29.03
CA THR A 290 0.48 -24.67 -29.78
C THR A 290 -0.70 -25.00 -28.87
N VAL A 291 -0.45 -25.45 -27.63
CA VAL A 291 -1.51 -25.63 -26.61
C VAL A 291 -1.87 -24.28 -25.94
N ILE A 292 -0.92 -23.38 -25.73
CA ILE A 292 -1.13 -22.04 -25.13
C ILE A 292 -2.01 -21.15 -25.99
N GLN A 293 -1.93 -21.22 -27.33
CA GLN A 293 -2.86 -20.49 -28.20
C GLN A 293 -4.31 -21.01 -28.11
N LYS A 294 -4.54 -22.25 -27.63
CA LYS A 294 -5.89 -22.84 -27.54
C LYS A 294 -6.57 -22.71 -26.17
N THR A 295 -5.94 -22.10 -25.16
CA THR A 295 -6.52 -22.04 -23.80
C THR A 295 -6.46 -20.66 -23.12
N GLN A 296 -6.51 -19.55 -23.85
CA GLN A 296 -7.06 -18.31 -23.27
C GLN A 296 -8.57 -18.29 -23.48
N LYS A 297 -9.30 -19.07 -22.69
CA LYS A 297 -10.77 -18.97 -22.65
C LYS A 297 -11.16 -18.00 -21.54
N ARG A 298 -11.51 -16.77 -21.92
CA ARG A 298 -12.07 -15.78 -21.00
C ARG A 298 -13.58 -16.04 -20.89
N TYR A 299 -14.05 -16.34 -19.69
CA TYR A 299 -15.47 -16.46 -19.42
C TYR A 299 -16.05 -15.07 -19.14
N MET A 300 -17.12 -14.75 -19.85
CA MET A 300 -17.83 -13.49 -19.71
C MET A 300 -18.51 -13.43 -18.32
N LEU A 301 -18.38 -12.31 -17.64
CA LEU A 301 -19.06 -12.07 -16.35
C LEU A 301 -20.16 -11.03 -16.54
N VAL A 302 -21.38 -11.38 -16.14
CA VAL A 302 -22.58 -10.59 -16.44
C VAL A 302 -23.32 -10.32 -15.13
N GLY A 303 -23.54 -9.03 -14.79
CA GLY A 303 -24.18 -8.67 -13.52
C GLY A 303 -24.90 -7.31 -13.53
N HIS A 304 -25.74 -7.07 -12.52
CA HIS A 304 -26.40 -5.78 -12.35
C HIS A 304 -25.42 -4.67 -11.95
N LYS A 305 -25.66 -3.46 -12.47
CA LYS A 305 -24.98 -2.24 -12.03
C LYS A 305 -25.36 -1.93 -10.57
N ARG A 306 -24.46 -2.20 -9.62
CA ARG A 306 -24.57 -1.70 -8.25
C ARG A 306 -24.09 -0.25 -8.21
N ASN A 307 -24.94 0.66 -7.72
CA ASN A 307 -24.61 2.07 -7.54
C ASN A 307 -23.50 2.23 -6.49
N HIS A 308 -22.26 2.37 -6.96
CA HIS A 308 -21.17 2.93 -6.18
C HIS A 308 -20.66 4.17 -6.92
N ASN A 309 -20.86 5.33 -6.28
CA ASN A 309 -20.37 6.68 -6.63
C ASN A 309 -21.12 7.43 -7.74
N GLU A 310 -22.09 8.27 -7.35
CA GLU A 310 -22.70 9.30 -8.21
C GLU A 310 -21.86 10.58 -8.40
N ASN A 311 -20.63 10.68 -7.89
CA ASN A 311 -19.95 12.00 -7.82
C ASN A 311 -18.66 12.18 -8.62
N LYS A 312 -18.45 11.50 -9.76
CA LYS A 312 -17.23 11.76 -10.56
C LYS A 312 -17.31 11.88 -12.08
N TYR A 313 -18.48 11.77 -12.71
CA TYR A 313 -18.58 11.95 -14.17
C TYR A 313 -19.84 12.72 -14.56
N SER A 314 -19.93 13.95 -14.04
CA SER A 314 -20.65 15.00 -14.75
C SER A 314 -19.72 15.63 -15.79
N ILE A 315 -20.22 15.69 -17.02
CA ILE A 315 -19.80 16.53 -18.17
C ILE A 315 -18.77 15.87 -19.11
N ILE A 316 -19.23 15.44 -20.29
CA ILE A 316 -19.09 16.17 -21.58
C ILE A 316 -20.29 15.76 -22.48
N ASN A 317 -20.89 16.79 -23.09
CA ASN A 317 -22.24 16.84 -23.66
C ASN A 317 -22.45 16.11 -24.99
N LEU A 318 -23.68 15.63 -25.25
CA LEU A 318 -24.38 15.79 -26.53
C LEU A 318 -25.92 15.78 -26.33
N ARG A 319 -26.50 16.98 -26.52
CA ARG A 319 -27.84 17.36 -27.03
C ARG A 319 -29.14 16.76 -26.44
N SER A 320 -29.90 17.70 -25.87
CA SER A 320 -31.35 17.85 -25.70
C SER A 320 -32.29 16.75 -26.21
N GLY A 321 -33.12 16.24 -25.28
CA GLY A 321 -34.41 15.63 -25.58
C GLY A 321 -34.55 14.18 -25.09
N ARG A 322 -34.87 13.99 -23.79
CA ARG A 322 -35.66 12.86 -23.21
C ARG A 322 -35.48 12.80 -21.69
N LYS A 323 -36.11 13.72 -20.96
CA LYS A 323 -36.21 13.64 -19.48
C LYS A 323 -37.25 12.60 -18.99
N ASN A 324 -38.00 11.94 -19.89
CA ASN A 324 -39.09 11.01 -19.54
C ASN A 324 -38.77 9.51 -19.66
N LYS A 325 -37.50 9.07 -19.81
CA LYS A 325 -37.14 7.64 -19.85
C LYS A 325 -36.41 7.10 -18.61
N TYR A 326 -36.03 7.96 -17.67
CA TYR A 326 -35.14 7.57 -16.56
C TYR A 326 -35.82 6.90 -15.36
N GLN A 327 -37.16 6.92 -15.27
CA GLN A 327 -37.87 6.25 -14.16
C GLN A 327 -38.22 4.77 -14.45
N ASN A 328 -38.20 4.32 -15.71
CA ASN A 328 -38.53 2.94 -16.08
C ASN A 328 -37.32 1.99 -16.25
N ALA A 329 -36.09 2.45 -15.94
CA ALA A 329 -34.86 1.70 -16.23
C ALA A 329 -34.16 1.11 -14.99
N LYS A 330 -34.87 0.91 -13.88
CA LYS A 330 -34.36 0.16 -12.73
C LYS A 330 -34.44 -1.33 -13.05
N GLY A 331 -33.30 -1.96 -13.35
CA GLY A 331 -33.18 -3.42 -13.53
C GLY A 331 -32.88 -3.89 -14.96
N SER A 332 -33.14 -3.07 -16.00
CA SER A 332 -32.95 -3.48 -17.40
C SER A 332 -31.51 -3.31 -17.93
N ASN A 333 -30.59 -2.79 -17.11
CA ASN A 333 -29.19 -2.55 -17.47
C ASN A 333 -28.27 -3.64 -16.92
N VAL A 334 -27.46 -4.21 -17.81
CA VAL A 334 -26.53 -5.30 -17.55
C VAL A 334 -25.10 -4.83 -17.81
N TYR A 335 -24.20 -5.18 -16.90
CA TYR A 335 -22.77 -4.91 -16.99
C TYR A 335 -22.01 -6.19 -17.34
N VAL A 336 -21.15 -6.10 -18.34
CA VAL A 336 -20.41 -7.24 -18.93
C VAL A 336 -18.91 -7.00 -18.76
N LYS A 337 -18.18 -8.00 -18.24
CA LYS A 337 -16.71 -7.97 -18.07
C LYS A 337 -16.06 -9.18 -18.74
N ASN A 338 -14.76 -9.06 -18.98
CA ASN A 338 -13.90 -10.07 -19.63
C ASN A 338 -14.27 -10.32 -21.10
N ILE A 339 -14.65 -9.26 -21.81
CA ILE A 339 -14.83 -9.31 -23.27
C ILE A 339 -13.44 -9.29 -23.92
N ASP A 340 -13.24 -10.04 -25.01
CA ASP A 340 -12.00 -9.98 -25.78
C ASP A 340 -11.80 -8.58 -26.40
N ASP A 341 -10.55 -8.21 -26.62
CA ASP A 341 -10.15 -6.89 -27.11
C ASP A 341 -10.49 -6.75 -28.61
N GLU A 342 -10.70 -7.86 -29.34
CA GLU A 342 -11.08 -7.92 -30.76
C GLU A 342 -12.60 -7.80 -31.01
N VAL A 343 -13.44 -7.93 -29.96
CA VAL A 343 -14.90 -7.92 -30.10
C VAL A 343 -15.43 -6.50 -30.34
N THR A 344 -16.30 -6.38 -31.33
CA THR A 344 -16.98 -5.13 -31.68
C THR A 344 -18.33 -4.96 -30.98
N GLU A 345 -18.84 -3.73 -30.92
CA GLU A 345 -20.14 -3.44 -30.30
C GLU A 345 -21.30 -4.17 -31.00
N ASN A 346 -21.20 -4.39 -32.32
CA ASN A 346 -22.20 -5.10 -33.11
C ASN A 346 -22.26 -6.59 -32.73
N GLU A 347 -21.12 -7.24 -32.57
CA GLU A 347 -21.04 -8.66 -32.16
C GLU A 347 -21.57 -8.87 -30.74
N LEU A 348 -21.27 -7.92 -29.84
CA LEU A 348 -21.84 -7.93 -28.49
C LEU A 348 -23.37 -7.79 -28.53
N GLN A 349 -23.91 -6.91 -29.39
CA GLN A 349 -25.35 -6.74 -29.55
C GLN A 349 -26.01 -7.98 -30.15
N GLU A 350 -25.44 -8.58 -31.19
CA GLU A 350 -25.97 -9.82 -31.78
C GLU A 350 -26.01 -10.97 -30.78
N CYS A 351 -24.94 -11.13 -29.98
CA CYS A 351 -24.89 -12.17 -28.97
C CYS A 351 -26.00 -12.03 -27.92
N PHE A 352 -26.16 -10.82 -27.36
CA PHE A 352 -27.14 -10.58 -26.30
C PHE A 352 -28.58 -10.46 -26.83
N SER A 353 -28.79 -10.29 -28.14
CA SER A 353 -30.12 -10.18 -28.76
C SER A 353 -30.97 -11.45 -28.59
N GLN A 354 -30.32 -12.60 -28.35
CA GLN A 354 -30.97 -13.88 -28.07
C GLN A 354 -31.73 -13.89 -26.74
N CYS A 355 -31.37 -13.00 -25.81
CA CYS A 355 -32.00 -12.91 -24.49
C CYS A 355 -33.12 -11.86 -24.42
N GLY A 356 -33.24 -10.96 -25.39
CA GLY A 356 -34.25 -9.90 -25.38
C GLY A 356 -34.00 -8.76 -26.36
N THR A 357 -34.88 -7.76 -26.34
CA THR A 357 -34.79 -6.61 -27.25
C THR A 357 -33.83 -5.58 -26.66
N ILE A 358 -32.63 -5.48 -27.26
CA ILE A 358 -31.59 -4.54 -26.84
C ILE A 358 -31.93 -3.13 -27.28
N THR A 359 -31.93 -2.21 -26.33
CA THR A 359 -32.11 -0.76 -26.56
C THR A 359 -30.79 -0.01 -26.75
N SER A 360 -29.70 -0.52 -26.17
CA SER A 360 -28.35 0.02 -26.35
C SER A 360 -27.31 -1.01 -25.91
N ALA A 361 -26.23 -1.16 -26.69
CA ALA A 361 -25.01 -1.87 -26.30
C ALA A 361 -23.82 -0.93 -26.49
N LYS A 362 -22.86 -0.93 -25.55
CA LYS A 362 -21.67 -0.05 -25.62
C LYS A 362 -20.45 -0.69 -24.98
N LEU A 363 -19.31 -0.65 -25.67
CA LEU A 363 -18.01 -1.08 -25.15
C LEU A 363 -17.24 0.12 -24.58
N MET A 364 -16.50 -0.13 -23.51
CA MET A 364 -15.64 0.87 -22.88
C MET A 364 -14.24 0.77 -23.49
N VAL A 365 -13.86 1.76 -24.28
CA VAL A 365 -12.52 1.88 -24.87
C VAL A 365 -11.67 2.90 -24.09
N ASN A 366 -10.36 2.68 -24.03
CA ASN A 366 -9.40 3.66 -23.49
C ASN A 366 -9.14 4.79 -24.50
N GLU A 367 -8.45 5.85 -24.04
CA GLU A 367 -8.01 6.99 -24.86
C GLU A 367 -7.16 6.60 -26.09
N LYS A 368 -6.64 5.36 -26.13
CA LYS A 368 -5.86 4.79 -27.24
C LYS A 368 -6.69 3.91 -28.20
N GLY A 369 -8.01 3.88 -28.05
CA GLY A 369 -8.93 3.10 -28.91
C GLY A 369 -9.00 1.59 -28.63
N ILE A 370 -8.28 1.10 -27.61
CA ILE A 370 -8.27 -0.32 -27.23
C ILE A 370 -9.41 -0.57 -26.22
N SER A 371 -10.19 -1.64 -26.45
CA SER A 371 -11.25 -2.09 -25.54
C SER A 371 -10.68 -2.45 -24.17
N ASN A 372 -11.36 -2.02 -23.10
CA ASN A 372 -11.01 -2.36 -21.72
C ASN A 372 -11.53 -3.75 -21.29
N GLY A 373 -12.10 -4.52 -22.22
CA GLY A 373 -12.80 -5.77 -21.92
C GLY A 373 -14.04 -5.59 -21.05
N LEU A 374 -14.63 -4.39 -21.08
CA LEU A 374 -15.80 -3.98 -20.30
C LEU A 374 -16.88 -3.42 -21.23
N GLY A 375 -18.14 -3.80 -21.01
CA GLY A 375 -19.27 -3.33 -21.80
C GLY A 375 -20.56 -3.20 -20.98
N PHE A 376 -21.54 -2.49 -21.56
CA PHE A 376 -22.87 -2.31 -21.00
C PHE A 376 -23.92 -2.68 -22.04
N VAL A 377 -24.94 -3.43 -21.63
CA VAL A 377 -26.09 -3.79 -22.47
C VAL A 377 -27.38 -3.41 -21.73
N CYS A 378 -28.24 -2.64 -22.39
CA CYS A 378 -29.53 -2.21 -21.88
C CYS A 378 -30.65 -2.92 -22.62
N PHE A 379 -31.45 -3.69 -21.89
CA PHE A 379 -32.63 -4.37 -22.40
C PHE A 379 -33.88 -3.52 -22.28
N SER A 380 -34.91 -3.91 -23.03
CA SER A 380 -36.22 -3.25 -22.97
C SER A 380 -36.95 -3.55 -21.65
N THR A 381 -36.76 -4.76 -21.11
CA THR A 381 -37.37 -5.20 -19.84
C THR A 381 -36.32 -5.72 -18.83
N PRO A 382 -36.58 -5.63 -17.51
CA PRO A 382 -35.69 -6.15 -16.47
C PRO A 382 -35.63 -7.69 -16.41
N ASP A 383 -36.68 -8.36 -16.87
CA ASP A 383 -36.73 -9.83 -16.92
C ASP A 383 -35.77 -10.38 -18.00
N GLU A 384 -35.69 -9.71 -19.15
CA GLU A 384 -34.70 -10.00 -20.21
C GLU A 384 -33.27 -9.81 -19.70
N ALA A 385 -33.01 -8.76 -18.91
CA ALA A 385 -31.71 -8.51 -18.29
C ALA A 385 -31.32 -9.62 -17.29
N THR A 386 -32.27 -10.11 -16.51
CA THR A 386 -32.05 -11.22 -15.56
C THR A 386 -31.80 -12.54 -16.29
N LYS A 387 -32.52 -12.77 -17.40
CA LYS A 387 -32.31 -13.92 -18.28
C LYS A 387 -30.92 -13.89 -18.92
N ALA A 388 -30.48 -12.72 -19.39
CA ALA A 388 -29.14 -12.54 -19.94
C ALA A 388 -28.05 -12.79 -18.90
N MET A 389 -28.25 -12.38 -17.65
CA MET A 389 -27.33 -12.67 -16.55
C MET A 389 -27.19 -14.17 -16.31
N ASN A 390 -28.29 -14.91 -16.21
CA ASN A 390 -28.23 -16.35 -15.94
C ASN A 390 -27.65 -17.14 -17.11
N THR A 391 -27.86 -16.67 -18.35
CA THR A 391 -27.45 -17.37 -19.57
C THR A 391 -26.00 -17.07 -19.95
N PHE A 392 -25.56 -15.81 -19.83
CA PHE A 392 -24.25 -15.36 -20.30
C PHE A 392 -23.19 -15.22 -19.19
N ASN A 393 -23.58 -15.29 -17.92
CA ASN A 393 -22.58 -15.35 -16.84
C ASN A 393 -21.87 -16.71 -16.84
N GLY A 394 -20.58 -16.70 -17.18
CA GLY A 394 -19.80 -17.92 -17.41
C GLY A 394 -19.86 -18.43 -18.85
N TYR A 395 -20.44 -17.68 -19.79
CA TYR A 395 -20.43 -18.03 -21.21
C TYR A 395 -19.08 -17.70 -21.85
N MET A 396 -18.59 -18.59 -22.71
CA MET A 396 -17.40 -18.33 -23.51
C MET A 396 -17.80 -17.52 -24.73
N PHE A 397 -17.45 -16.24 -24.72
CA PHE A 397 -17.64 -15.36 -25.85
C PHE A 397 -16.26 -15.03 -26.42
N HIS A 398 -15.99 -15.64 -27.58
CA HIS A 398 -14.75 -15.64 -28.37
C HIS A 398 -13.43 -15.48 -27.61
#